data_AF-A0A2E2XKP6-F1
#
_entry.id   AF-A0A2E2XKP6-F1
#
_cell.length_a   1.000
_cell.length_b   1.000
_cell.length_c   1.000
_cell.angle_alpha   90.00
_cell.angle_beta   90.00
_cell.angle_gamma   90.00
#
_symmetry.space_group_name_H-M   'P 1'
#
loop_
_entity.id
_entity.type
_entity.pdbx_description
1 polymer ?
#
loop_
_entity_poly.entity_id
_entity_poly.type
_entity_poly.pdbx_seq_one_letter_code
_entity_poly.pdbx_strand_id
1 'polypeptide(L)'
;MKKMISIVATCAALTLTACSSIPTDWSSMSETEISGWMQQDFQAEEAQRWKSLGYAVNEAQAWRDGGFTADEAKEWDSEAFNPDQAKTWRKAGFDLKDAIKSRDKGLTPVAPSAQ
;
A
#
# COMPACT_ATOMS: atom_id res chain seq x y z
N MET A 1 -55.73 -8.00 32.65
CA MET A 1 -54.58 -7.32 33.30
C MET A 1 -53.31 -8.11 33.03
N LYS A 2 -52.34 -7.49 32.32
CA LYS A 2 -50.97 -7.94 32.00
C LYS A 2 -50.84 -9.13 31.01
N LYS A 3 -50.07 -9.12 29.92
CA LYS A 3 -49.26 -8.12 29.18
C LYS A 3 -49.08 -8.71 27.77
N MET A 4 -49.31 -7.90 26.73
CA MET A 4 -48.81 -8.15 25.38
C MET A 4 -47.29 -8.02 25.36
N ILE A 5 -46.56 -8.97 24.77
CA ILE A 5 -45.29 -8.70 24.08
C ILE A 5 -45.19 -9.65 22.89
N SER A 6 -45.40 -9.09 21.70
CA SER A 6 -45.08 -9.69 20.40
C SER A 6 -43.59 -10.02 20.34
N ILE A 7 -43.25 -11.25 19.97
CA ILE A 7 -41.90 -11.56 19.50
C ILE A 7 -42.04 -11.87 18.01
N VAL A 8 -41.64 -10.86 17.23
CA VAL A 8 -41.57 -10.88 15.78
C VAL A 8 -40.58 -11.97 15.36
N ALA A 9 -41.08 -12.91 14.56
CA ALA A 9 -40.26 -13.80 13.77
C ALA A 9 -39.59 -12.98 12.66
N THR A 10 -38.27 -12.80 12.74
CA THR A 10 -37.48 -12.44 11.56
C THR A 10 -36.18 -13.23 11.60
N CYS A 11 -35.99 -14.00 10.54
CA CYS A 11 -34.83 -14.80 10.21
C CYS A 11 -33.52 -14.11 10.60
N ALA A 12 -32.71 -14.80 11.41
CA ALA A 12 -31.30 -14.50 11.57
C ALA A 12 -30.63 -14.65 10.20
N ALA A 13 -30.50 -13.55 9.49
CA ALA A 13 -29.69 -13.46 8.28
C ALA A 13 -28.23 -13.67 8.68
N LEU A 14 -27.67 -14.78 8.22
CA LEU A 14 -26.23 -15.02 8.11
C LEU A 14 -25.58 -13.84 7.38
N THR A 15 -24.97 -12.90 8.09
CA THR A 15 -24.04 -11.95 7.47
C THR A 15 -22.62 -12.37 7.81
N LEU A 16 -22.05 -13.21 6.93
CA LEU A 16 -20.62 -13.48 6.85
C LEU A 16 -19.90 -12.20 6.41
N THR A 17 -19.71 -11.24 7.31
CA THR A 17 -18.83 -10.10 7.05
C THR A 17 -17.43 -10.48 7.51
N ALA A 18 -16.76 -11.35 6.75
CA ALA A 18 -15.32 -11.53 6.86
C ALA A 18 -14.64 -10.30 6.24
N CYS A 19 -14.73 -9.15 6.91
CA CYS A 19 -13.84 -8.03 6.63
C CYS A 19 -12.48 -8.41 7.19
N SER A 20 -11.57 -8.89 6.34
CA SER A 20 -10.14 -8.85 6.66
C SER A 20 -9.68 -7.40 6.54
N SER A 21 -10.09 -6.55 7.49
CA SER A 21 -9.60 -5.18 7.58
C SER A 21 -8.15 -5.23 8.06
N ILE A 22 -7.26 -4.59 7.31
CA ILE A 22 -5.90 -4.32 7.78
C ILE A 22 -6.02 -3.47 9.07
N PRO A 23 -5.40 -3.88 10.19
CA PRO A 23 -5.39 -3.06 11.40
C PRO A 23 -4.82 -1.67 11.12
N THR A 24 -5.43 -0.62 11.68
CA THR A 24 -4.93 0.77 11.56
C THR A 24 -3.94 1.14 12.67
N ASP A 25 -3.60 0.19 13.54
CA ASP A 25 -2.68 0.32 14.65
C ASP A 25 -1.49 -0.66 14.51
N TRP A 26 -0.66 -0.75 15.55
CA TRP A 26 0.52 -1.63 15.57
C TRP A 26 0.22 -3.08 15.99
N SER A 27 -1.05 -3.44 16.25
CA SER A 27 -1.41 -4.68 16.97
C SER A 27 -1.01 -5.98 16.27
N SER A 28 -0.79 -5.96 14.95
CA SER A 28 -0.36 -7.13 14.15
C SER A 28 1.15 -7.17 13.84
N MET A 29 1.96 -6.36 14.53
CA MET A 29 3.41 -6.28 14.33
C MET A 29 4.16 -6.55 15.62
N SER A 30 5.33 -7.17 15.50
CA SER A 30 6.24 -7.37 16.63
C SER A 30 6.92 -6.05 17.03
N GLU A 31 7.37 -5.96 18.29
CA GLU A 31 8.07 -4.76 18.82
C GLU A 31 9.27 -4.34 17.96
N THR A 32 10.05 -5.31 17.48
CA THR A 32 11.19 -5.06 16.59
C THR A 32 10.77 -4.49 15.25
N GLU A 33 9.68 -5.01 14.65
CA GLU A 33 9.14 -4.44 13.42
C GLU A 33 8.65 -3.01 13.66
N ILE A 34 7.82 -2.79 14.69
CA ILE A 34 7.26 -1.48 15.05
C ILE A 34 8.38 -0.45 15.19
N SER A 35 9.44 -0.79 15.91
CA SER A 35 10.60 0.09 16.10
C SER A 35 11.27 0.46 14.79
N GLY A 36 11.37 -0.47 13.83
CA GLY A 36 11.93 -0.21 12.50
C GLY A 36 11.08 0.76 11.69
N TRP A 37 9.75 0.54 11.64
CA TRP A 37 8.83 1.43 10.91
C TRP A 37 8.75 2.82 11.53
N MET A 38 8.73 2.92 12.87
CA MET A 38 8.73 4.20 13.58
C MET A 38 10.03 4.99 13.37
N GLN A 39 11.19 4.32 13.28
CA GLN A 39 12.47 4.99 12.98
C GLN A 39 12.52 5.64 11.59
N GLN A 40 11.67 5.18 10.66
CA GLN A 40 11.52 5.76 9.33
C GLN A 40 10.26 6.64 9.21
N ASP A 41 9.70 7.07 10.34
CA ASP A 41 8.54 7.97 10.44
C ASP A 41 7.30 7.46 9.68
N PHE A 42 7.10 6.13 9.64
CA PHE A 42 5.85 5.56 9.15
C PHE A 42 4.78 5.61 10.22
N GLN A 43 3.57 5.96 9.80
CA GLN A 43 2.39 5.82 10.64
C GLN A 43 1.93 4.36 10.65
N ALA A 44 1.24 3.93 11.71
CA ALA A 44 0.84 2.54 11.90
C ALA A 44 0.05 2.00 10.69
N GLU A 45 -1.00 2.71 10.27
CA GLU A 45 -1.82 2.34 9.10
C GLU A 45 -0.99 2.22 7.81
N GLU A 46 -0.06 3.16 7.56
CA GLU A 46 0.82 3.13 6.40
C GLU A 46 1.75 1.91 6.44
N ALA A 47 2.43 1.68 7.57
CA ALA A 47 3.32 0.54 7.78
C ALA A 47 2.59 -0.80 7.60
N GLN A 48 1.36 -0.90 8.09
CA GLN A 48 0.51 -2.08 7.93
C GLN A 48 0.18 -2.32 6.46
N ARG A 49 -0.09 -1.26 5.69
CA ARG A 49 -0.33 -1.38 4.26
C ARG A 49 0.91 -1.92 3.54
N TRP A 50 2.08 -1.33 3.77
CA TRP A 50 3.33 -1.81 3.17
C TRP A 50 3.64 -3.27 3.56
N LYS A 51 3.52 -3.61 4.84
CA LYS A 51 3.72 -4.98 5.34
C LYS A 51 2.74 -5.96 4.71
N SER A 52 1.47 -5.58 4.56
CA SER A 52 0.43 -6.43 3.96
C SER A 52 0.72 -6.77 2.49
N LEU A 53 1.46 -5.91 1.79
CA LEU A 53 1.90 -6.11 0.41
C LEU A 53 3.26 -6.83 0.31
N GLY A 54 3.86 -7.18 1.45
CA GLY A 54 5.09 -7.96 1.54
C GLY A 54 6.39 -7.16 1.58
N TYR A 55 6.32 -5.84 1.73
CA TYR A 55 7.52 -4.99 1.76
C TYR A 55 8.17 -4.94 3.15
N ALA A 56 9.49 -5.00 3.17
CA ALA A 56 10.26 -4.66 4.36
C ALA A 56 10.35 -3.13 4.55
N VAL A 57 10.68 -2.68 5.77
CA VAL A 57 10.79 -1.25 6.13
C VAL A 57 11.66 -0.49 5.13
N ASN A 58 12.85 -1.02 4.81
CA ASN A 58 13.81 -0.35 3.93
C ASN A 58 13.32 -0.25 2.48
N GLU A 59 12.59 -1.25 1.99
CA GLU A 59 12.03 -1.24 0.63
C GLU A 59 10.88 -0.24 0.55
N ALA A 60 9.98 -0.27 1.54
CA ALA A 60 8.89 0.69 1.65
C ALA A 60 9.40 2.13 1.74
N GLN A 61 10.47 2.37 2.50
CA GLN A 61 11.13 3.67 2.55
C GLN A 61 11.65 4.11 1.18
N ALA A 62 12.36 3.23 0.45
CA ALA A 62 12.89 3.58 -0.86
C ALA A 62 11.78 3.98 -1.86
N TRP A 63 10.65 3.28 -1.83
CA TRP A 63 9.47 3.64 -2.63
C TRP A 63 8.81 4.93 -2.13
N ARG A 64 8.63 5.12 -0.82
CA ARG A 64 8.06 6.34 -0.22
C ARG A 64 8.90 7.57 -0.54
N ASP A 65 10.23 7.46 -0.52
CA ASP A 65 11.18 8.50 -0.92
C ASP A 65 11.14 8.80 -2.43
N GLY A 66 10.61 7.87 -3.22
CA GLY A 66 10.24 8.08 -4.62
C GLY A 66 8.87 8.76 -4.79
N GLY A 67 8.16 9.01 -3.69
CA GLY A 67 6.81 9.57 -3.66
C GLY A 67 5.73 8.55 -3.99
N PHE A 68 6.00 7.26 -3.86
CA PHE A 68 5.03 6.19 -4.15
C PHE A 68 4.25 5.81 -2.90
N THR A 69 2.95 5.56 -3.08
CA THR A 69 2.18 4.81 -2.08
C THR A 69 2.51 3.31 -2.17
N ALA A 70 2.12 2.54 -1.15
CA ALA A 70 2.34 1.10 -1.12
C ALA A 70 1.68 0.37 -2.31
N ASP A 71 0.50 0.81 -2.72
CA ASP A 71 -0.23 0.25 -3.85
C ASP A 71 0.43 0.59 -5.19
N GLU A 72 0.84 1.85 -5.38
CA GLU A 72 1.60 2.23 -6.57
C GLU A 72 2.93 1.47 -6.64
N ALA A 73 3.68 1.39 -5.55
CA ALA A 73 4.90 0.60 -5.50
C ALA A 73 4.66 -0.84 -5.91
N LYS A 74 3.54 -1.44 -5.48
CA LYS A 74 3.18 -2.80 -5.88
C LYS A 74 2.93 -2.93 -7.38
N GLU A 75 2.26 -1.96 -7.99
CA GLU A 75 2.03 -1.94 -9.44
C GLU A 75 3.36 -1.84 -10.20
N TRP A 76 4.24 -0.91 -9.82
CA TRP A 76 5.54 -0.73 -10.49
C TRP A 76 6.48 -1.93 -10.29
N ASP A 77 6.53 -2.48 -9.09
CA ASP A 77 7.30 -3.68 -8.75
C ASP A 77 6.80 -4.92 -9.51
N SER A 78 5.48 -5.06 -9.68
CA SER A 78 4.90 -6.16 -10.48
C SER A 78 5.32 -6.13 -11.95
N GLU A 79 5.70 -4.95 -12.43
CA GLU A 79 6.23 -4.70 -13.77
C GLU A 79 7.76 -4.72 -13.80
N ALA A 80 8.40 -5.22 -12.74
CA ALA A 80 9.86 -5.35 -12.59
C ALA A 80 10.62 -4.01 -12.62
N PHE A 81 9.98 -2.91 -12.20
CA PHE A 81 10.69 -1.68 -11.86
C PHE A 81 11.12 -1.71 -10.40
N ASN A 82 12.37 -1.34 -10.13
CA ASN A 82 12.80 -1.04 -8.77
C ASN A 82 12.46 0.43 -8.38
N PRO A 83 12.55 0.80 -7.08
CA PRO A 83 12.20 2.15 -6.63
C PRO A 83 12.94 3.27 -7.36
N ASP A 84 14.24 3.10 -7.63
CA ASP A 84 15.07 4.12 -8.28
C ASP A 84 14.68 4.33 -9.75
N GLN A 85 14.41 3.25 -10.46
CA GLN A 85 13.92 3.30 -11.83
C GLN A 85 12.55 3.98 -11.87
N ALA A 86 11.61 3.54 -11.02
CA ALA A 86 10.28 4.10 -10.96
C ALA A 86 10.31 5.60 -10.63
N LYS A 87 11.11 6.00 -9.65
CA LYS A 87 11.37 7.40 -9.29
C LYS A 87 11.90 8.20 -10.47
N THR A 88 12.79 7.62 -11.27
CA THR A 88 13.34 8.31 -12.45
C THR A 88 12.28 8.53 -13.52
N TRP A 89 11.44 7.53 -13.82
CA TRP A 89 10.31 7.66 -14.74
C TRP A 89 9.29 8.69 -14.26
N ARG A 90 8.89 8.61 -12.98
CA ARG A 90 7.94 9.55 -12.36
C ARG A 90 8.45 10.99 -12.41
N LYS A 91 9.73 11.22 -12.10
CA LYS A 91 10.37 12.55 -12.21
C LYS A 91 10.40 13.09 -13.64
N ALA A 92 10.48 12.20 -14.63
CA ALA A 92 10.38 12.56 -16.04
C ALA A 92 8.93 12.76 -16.52
N GLY A 93 7.93 12.65 -15.63
CA GLY A 93 6.52 12.87 -15.94
C GLY A 93 5.79 11.65 -16.52
N PHE A 94 6.38 10.46 -16.40
CA PHE A 94 5.76 9.22 -16.88
C PHE A 94 4.95 8.55 -15.78
N ASP A 95 3.75 8.10 -16.12
CA ASP A 95 3.04 7.09 -15.34
C ASP A 95 3.60 5.67 -15.65
N LEU A 96 3.10 4.67 -14.93
CA LEU A 96 3.54 3.28 -15.11
C LEU A 96 3.34 2.78 -16.55
N LYS A 97 2.17 3.09 -17.13
CA LYS A 97 1.79 2.60 -18.46
C LYS A 97 2.71 3.17 -19.54
N ASP A 98 2.97 4.47 -19.48
CA ASP A 98 3.86 5.13 -20.43
C ASP A 98 5.33 4.74 -20.21
N ALA A 99 5.74 4.46 -18.97
CA ALA A 99 7.06 3.92 -18.64
C ALA A 99 7.26 2.51 -19.25
N ILE A 100 6.30 1.60 -19.09
CA ILE A 100 6.34 0.25 -19.69
C ILE A 100 6.46 0.36 -21.22
N LYS A 101 5.55 1.12 -21.85
CA LYS A 101 5.54 1.31 -23.30
C LYS A 101 6.85 1.88 -23.84
N SER A 102 7.52 2.73 -23.06
CA SER A 102 8.80 3.33 -23.44
C SER A 102 9.94 2.34 -23.25
N ARG A 103 9.97 1.61 -22.12
CA ARG A 103 10.92 0.53 -21.86
C ARG A 103 10.87 -0.56 -22.93
N ASP A 104 9.68 -0.96 -23.36
CA ASP A 104 9.48 -1.98 -24.40
C ASP A 104 10.05 -1.56 -25.77
N LYS A 105 10.24 -0.25 -25.98
CA LYS A 105 10.90 0.33 -27.16
C LYS A 105 12.42 0.50 -26.96
N GLY A 106 12.96 0.07 -25.82
CA GLY A 106 14.35 0.28 -25.44
C GLY A 106 14.68 1.70 -25.01
N LEU A 107 13.67 2.51 -24.63
CA LEU A 107 13.88 3.87 -24.15
C LEU A 107 14.03 3.91 -22.63
N THR A 108 14.83 4.86 -22.15
CA THR A 108 14.98 5.19 -20.73
C THR A 108 14.68 6.67 -20.52
N PRO A 109 14.13 7.07 -19.36
CA PRO A 109 13.82 8.46 -19.09
C PRO A 109 15.12 9.22 -18.88
N VAL A 110 15.25 10.38 -19.52
CA VAL A 110 16.27 11.36 -19.13
C VAL A 110 15.65 12.20 -18.03
N ALA A 111 16.28 12.23 -16.85
CA ALA A 111 15.84 13.13 -15.80
C ALA A 111 15.84 14.56 -16.37
N PRO A 112 14.75 15.34 -16.23
CA PRO A 112 14.77 16.73 -16.64
C PRO A 112 15.90 17.41 -15.88
N SER A 113 16.82 18.05 -16.62
CA SER A 113 17.89 18.85 -16.04
C SER A 113 17.22 19.82 -15.06
N ALA A 114 17.55 19.73 -13.77
CA ALA A 114 17.11 20.73 -12.81
C ALA A 114 17.56 22.09 -13.34
N GLN A 115 16.59 22.94 -13.70
CA GLN A 115 16.81 24.34 -14.05
C GLN A 115 16.82 25.17 -12.77
#